data_AF-A0A0Q9LC46-F1
#
_entry.id   AF-A0A0Q9LC46-F1
#
_cell.length_a   1.000
_cell.length_b   1.000
_cell.length_c   1.000
_cell.angle_alpha   90.00
_cell.angle_beta   90.00
_cell.angle_gamma   90.00
#
_symmetry.space_group_name_H-M   'P 1'
#
loop_
_entity.id
_entity.type
_entity.pdbx_description
1 polymer ?
#
loop_
_entity_poly.entity_id
_entity_poly.type
_entity_poly.pdbx_seq_one_letter_code
_entity_poly.pdbx_strand_id
1 'polypeptide(L)'
;MIYICKIELDDIAPSIWRQFQFHPEVTFHQLHKIIQVMMGWEDYHLYKFHIGGQVIGLPNPTFEDMETREVLNARREIVIKHLQKENTEFSYIYDFGDNWRHTIKLEKIDTSASAVISPICLGGERSCPQEDVGGVWGYQHMMEVLSTPNDPEQKEFKEWLREGYDPETFHCDEVNDKLRQRKTKLIPKSLLPQAEDKKPLKLTKTSLNKYLKRMSQEQMMELVKECYGASKDMERFLAVKILGEEAVESLFHEYRKKVEHEFFPQRGHGKLKLQEAKKAISEFEKLTGSEKYSFELKLFYVEMGVSFTLTYGDIDERFYESMESMYADVIRTVNFDDTAELFDEYEERISAIVSDTNGIGWGFHDTLSYMYDQIRWI
;
A
#
# COMPACT_ATOMS: atom_id res chain seq x y z
N MET A 1 -27.95 15.41 -1.45
CA MET A 1 -27.46 16.53 -2.30
C MET A 1 -26.48 16.00 -3.33
N ILE A 2 -26.57 16.43 -4.58
CA ILE A 2 -25.70 16.05 -5.71
C ILE A 2 -25.15 17.30 -6.37
N TYR A 3 -23.90 17.25 -6.82
CA TYR A 3 -23.34 18.23 -7.74
C TYR A 3 -23.30 17.64 -9.15
N ILE A 4 -23.74 18.42 -10.13
CA ILE A 4 -23.59 18.12 -11.56
C ILE A 4 -22.57 19.09 -12.11
N CYS A 5 -21.48 18.55 -12.66
CA CYS A 5 -20.43 19.33 -13.28
C CYS A 5 -20.24 18.94 -14.74
N LYS A 6 -19.77 19.90 -15.53
CA LYS A 6 -19.18 19.68 -16.85
C LYS A 6 -17.68 19.92 -16.77
N ILE A 7 -16.89 19.02 -17.33
CA ILE A 7 -15.45 19.16 -17.52
C ILE A 7 -15.16 19.19 -19.01
N GLU A 8 -14.30 20.12 -19.43
CA GLU A 8 -13.84 20.27 -20.80
C GLU A 8 -12.31 20.28 -20.82
N LEU A 9 -11.71 19.59 -21.78
CA LEU A 9 -10.28 19.63 -22.03
C LEU A 9 -9.95 20.89 -22.84
N ASP A 10 -9.08 21.74 -22.30
CA ASP A 10 -8.77 23.03 -22.89
C ASP A 10 -7.92 22.88 -24.15
N ASP A 11 -7.96 23.89 -25.03
CA ASP A 11 -7.10 24.04 -26.22
C ASP A 11 -7.21 22.93 -27.29
N ILE A 12 -8.24 22.08 -27.26
CA ILE A 12 -8.55 21.08 -28.29
C ILE A 12 -9.88 21.39 -28.97
N ALA A 13 -9.90 21.30 -30.30
CA ALA A 13 -11.10 21.45 -31.13
C ALA A 13 -11.23 20.27 -32.12
N PRO A 14 -12.43 19.70 -32.30
CA PRO A 14 -13.67 19.90 -31.52
C PRO A 14 -13.53 19.59 -30.01
N SER A 15 -14.43 20.11 -29.18
CA SER A 15 -14.28 19.98 -27.71
C SER A 15 -14.35 18.52 -27.24
N ILE A 16 -13.50 18.15 -26.28
CA ILE A 16 -13.57 16.87 -25.57
C ILE A 16 -14.12 17.17 -24.18
N TRP A 17 -15.30 16.62 -23.86
CA TRP A 17 -16.00 16.99 -22.63
C TRP A 17 -16.76 15.84 -21.98
N ARG A 18 -17.02 15.97 -20.68
CA ARG A 18 -17.86 15.05 -19.90
C ARG A 18 -18.79 15.84 -18.99
N GLN A 19 -20.03 15.41 -18.86
CA GLN A 19 -20.96 15.86 -17.83
C GLN A 19 -21.18 14.72 -16.86
N PHE A 20 -21.07 14.99 -15.57
CA PHE A 20 -21.13 13.96 -14.54
C PHE A 20 -21.70 14.49 -13.24
N GLN A 21 -22.29 13.59 -12.47
CA GLN A 21 -22.77 13.86 -11.13
C GLN A 21 -21.92 13.15 -10.08
N PHE A 22 -21.82 13.74 -8.88
CA PHE A 22 -21.15 13.14 -7.73
C PHE A 22 -21.65 13.74 -6.41
N HIS A 23 -21.27 13.10 -5.30
CA HIS A 23 -21.59 13.60 -3.96
C HIS A 23 -20.62 14.72 -3.53
N PRO A 24 -21.09 15.90 -3.07
CA PRO A 24 -20.22 17.05 -2.82
C PRO A 24 -19.29 16.91 -1.61
N GLU A 25 -19.53 15.94 -0.72
CA GLU A 25 -18.62 15.62 0.40
C GLU A 25 -17.36 14.81 0.00
N VAL A 26 -17.15 14.54 -1.29
CA VAL A 26 -15.89 13.94 -1.75
C VAL A 26 -14.71 14.87 -1.47
N THR A 27 -13.54 14.29 -1.26
CA THR A 27 -12.29 15.07 -1.24
C THR A 27 -11.88 15.45 -2.67
N PHE A 28 -11.02 16.46 -2.82
CA PHE A 28 -10.46 16.80 -4.13
C PHE A 28 -9.63 15.64 -4.73
N HIS A 29 -9.02 14.81 -3.90
CA HIS A 29 -8.36 13.58 -4.36
C HIS A 29 -9.36 12.58 -4.94
N GLN A 30 -10.53 12.41 -4.30
CA GLN A 30 -11.60 11.57 -4.84
C GLN A 30 -12.19 12.16 -6.12
N LEU A 31 -12.38 13.48 -6.20
CA LEU A 31 -12.80 14.16 -7.43
C LEU A 31 -11.80 13.91 -8.56
N HIS A 32 -10.50 14.00 -8.29
CA HIS A 32 -9.47 13.64 -9.26
C HIS A 32 -9.62 12.18 -9.73
N LYS A 33 -9.81 11.20 -8.82
CA LYS A 33 -10.04 9.80 -9.23
C LYS A 33 -11.32 9.62 -10.06
N ILE A 34 -12.36 10.42 -9.82
CA ILE A 34 -13.56 10.44 -10.66
C ILE A 34 -13.18 10.95 -12.05
N ILE A 35 -12.51 12.09 -12.14
CA ILE A 35 -12.08 12.69 -13.43
C ILE A 35 -11.20 11.73 -14.24
N GLN A 36 -10.25 11.04 -13.60
CA GLN A 36 -9.40 10.04 -14.25
C GLN A 36 -10.23 8.95 -14.94
N VAL A 37 -11.28 8.45 -14.28
CA VAL A 37 -12.20 7.47 -14.89
C VAL A 37 -13.02 8.09 -16.03
N MET A 38 -13.48 9.33 -15.88
CA MET A 38 -14.27 10.04 -16.91
C MET A 38 -13.46 10.30 -18.18
N MET A 39 -12.19 10.63 -18.03
CA MET A 39 -11.26 10.92 -19.14
C MET A 39 -10.59 9.66 -19.68
N GLY A 40 -10.68 8.53 -19.00
CA GLY A 40 -10.04 7.28 -19.44
C GLY A 40 -8.53 7.27 -19.25
N TRP A 41 -8.04 8.01 -18.25
CA TRP A 41 -6.63 8.10 -17.88
C TRP A 41 -6.26 7.12 -16.76
N GLU A 42 -4.95 6.91 -16.60
CA GLU A 42 -4.37 5.86 -15.77
C GLU A 42 -3.74 6.37 -14.49
N ASP A 43 -3.83 7.67 -14.23
CA ASP A 43 -3.51 8.25 -12.93
C ASP A 43 -2.02 8.03 -12.55
N TYR A 44 -1.14 8.16 -13.53
CA TYR A 44 0.31 8.07 -13.40
C TYR A 44 0.96 9.36 -12.90
N HIS A 45 0.35 10.50 -13.24
CA HIS A 45 1.02 11.79 -13.09
C HIS A 45 0.45 12.66 -11.97
N LEU A 46 1.20 13.71 -11.62
CA LEU A 46 0.78 14.71 -10.65
C LEU A 46 -0.42 15.51 -11.17
N TYR A 47 -1.19 16.07 -10.23
CA TYR A 47 -2.34 16.91 -10.55
C TYR A 47 -2.52 18.04 -9.52
N LYS A 48 -3.21 19.10 -9.94
CA LYS A 48 -3.67 20.17 -9.06
C LYS A 48 -4.97 20.81 -9.54
N PHE A 49 -5.71 21.37 -8.59
CA PHE A 49 -6.88 22.19 -8.83
C PHE A 49 -6.59 23.65 -8.48
N HIS A 50 -7.15 24.60 -9.24
CA HIS A 50 -7.19 26.01 -8.86
C HIS A 50 -8.63 26.45 -8.69
N ILE A 51 -9.02 26.80 -7.46
CA ILE A 51 -10.38 27.22 -7.12
C ILE A 51 -10.34 28.36 -6.12
N GLY A 52 -11.07 29.44 -6.38
CA GLY A 52 -11.16 30.59 -5.45
C GLY A 52 -9.82 31.23 -5.06
N GLY A 53 -8.80 31.15 -5.93
CA GLY A 53 -7.44 31.64 -5.64
C GLY A 53 -6.56 30.68 -4.85
N GLN A 54 -7.09 29.53 -4.44
CA GLN A 54 -6.36 28.47 -3.74
C GLN A 54 -5.86 27.41 -4.71
N VAL A 55 -4.74 26.78 -4.37
CA VAL A 55 -4.19 25.62 -5.07
C VAL A 55 -4.41 24.38 -4.21
N ILE A 56 -5.02 23.34 -4.77
CA ILE A 56 -5.31 22.09 -4.06
C ILE A 56 -4.66 20.93 -4.83
N GLY A 57 -3.72 20.23 -4.20
CA GLY A 57 -2.92 19.16 -4.83
C GLY A 57 -2.42 18.16 -3.81
N LEU A 58 -1.59 17.20 -4.22
CA LEU A 58 -0.88 16.35 -3.26
C LEU A 58 0.38 17.08 -2.78
N PRO A 59 0.69 17.05 -1.47
CA PRO A 59 1.94 17.61 -0.97
C PRO A 59 3.11 16.84 -1.60
N ASN A 60 4.05 17.56 -2.18
CA ASN A 60 5.27 16.98 -2.74
C ASN A 60 6.47 17.47 -1.91
N PRO A 61 7.10 16.58 -1.11
CA PRO A 61 8.23 16.95 -0.26
C PRO A 61 9.47 17.38 -1.07
N THR A 62 9.50 17.11 -2.37
CA THR A 62 10.63 17.45 -3.26
C THR A 62 10.58 18.89 -3.79
N PHE A 63 9.40 19.53 -3.78
CA PHE A 63 9.19 20.87 -4.35
C PHE A 63 8.58 21.86 -3.35
N GLU A 64 8.63 21.53 -2.04
CA GLU A 64 8.06 22.34 -0.96
C GLU A 64 8.59 23.80 -0.96
N ASP A 65 9.82 24.01 -1.44
CA ASP A 65 10.49 25.32 -1.50
C ASP A 65 10.31 26.10 -2.82
N MET A 66 9.68 25.52 -3.86
CA MET A 66 9.59 26.14 -5.19
C MET A 66 8.25 26.82 -5.50
N GLU A 67 7.19 26.53 -4.76
CA GLU A 67 5.87 27.16 -4.98
C GLU A 67 5.63 28.34 -4.01
N THR A 68 5.45 29.54 -4.56
CA THR A 68 5.19 30.78 -3.80
C THR A 68 3.81 30.83 -3.12
N ARG A 69 2.97 29.79 -3.32
CA ARG A 69 1.61 29.69 -2.79
C ARG A 69 1.46 28.40 -2.00
N GLU A 70 0.78 28.48 -0.86
CA GLU A 70 0.41 27.31 -0.06
C GLU A 70 -0.46 26.35 -0.87
N VAL A 71 -0.05 25.07 -0.96
CA VAL A 71 -0.82 24.00 -1.59
C VAL A 71 -1.60 23.25 -0.53
N LEU A 72 -2.93 23.33 -0.60
CA LEU A 72 -3.80 22.57 0.28
C LEU A 72 -3.83 21.09 -0.13
N ASN A 73 -3.85 20.21 0.87
CA ASN A 73 -3.78 18.77 0.63
C ASN A 73 -5.11 18.21 0.10
N ALA A 74 -5.13 17.76 -1.15
CA ALA A 74 -6.29 17.21 -1.84
C ALA A 74 -6.92 15.99 -1.15
N ARG A 75 -6.17 15.24 -0.33
CA ARG A 75 -6.73 14.11 0.47
C ARG A 75 -7.54 14.58 1.68
N ARG A 76 -7.44 15.86 2.06
CA ARG A 76 -8.10 16.46 3.23
C ARG A 76 -9.16 17.49 2.84
N GLU A 77 -8.93 18.24 1.76
CA GLU A 77 -9.88 19.25 1.29
C GLU A 77 -11.12 18.61 0.66
N ILE A 78 -12.29 19.08 1.09
CA ILE A 78 -13.62 18.56 0.69
C ILE A 78 -14.27 19.53 -0.30
N VAL A 79 -14.80 19.03 -1.41
CA VAL A 79 -15.33 19.86 -2.52
C VAL A 79 -16.40 20.85 -2.06
N ILE A 80 -17.37 20.45 -1.25
CA ILE A 80 -18.45 21.32 -0.75
C ILE A 80 -17.95 22.56 0.03
N LYS A 81 -16.75 22.50 0.61
CA LYS A 81 -16.16 23.65 1.34
C LYS A 81 -15.68 24.75 0.40
N HIS A 82 -15.32 24.39 -0.84
CA HIS A 82 -14.70 25.26 -1.83
C HIS A 82 -15.68 25.67 -2.94
N LEU A 83 -16.69 24.84 -3.19
CA LEU A 83 -17.60 24.98 -4.32
C LEU A 83 -19.04 25.03 -3.81
N GLN A 84 -19.60 26.24 -3.68
CA GLN A 84 -20.91 26.48 -3.03
C GLN A 84 -21.96 27.13 -3.93
N LYS A 85 -21.57 27.58 -5.13
CA LYS A 85 -22.42 28.37 -6.03
C LYS A 85 -22.44 27.73 -7.42
N GLU A 86 -23.63 27.55 -7.98
CA GLU A 86 -23.80 27.16 -9.38
C GLU A 86 -23.13 28.18 -10.32
N ASN A 87 -22.70 27.70 -11.47
CA ASN A 87 -21.91 28.40 -12.47
C ASN A 87 -20.51 28.83 -12.01
N THR A 88 -20.03 28.30 -10.88
CA THR A 88 -18.61 28.46 -10.51
C THR A 88 -17.74 27.61 -11.41
N GLU A 89 -16.71 28.22 -11.98
CA GLU A 89 -15.70 27.56 -12.81
C GLU A 89 -14.37 27.51 -12.06
N PHE A 90 -13.64 26.41 -12.24
CA PHE A 90 -12.34 26.16 -11.64
C PHE A 90 -11.51 25.27 -12.56
N SER A 91 -10.18 25.30 -12.42
CA SER A 91 -9.30 24.53 -13.30
C SER A 91 -8.76 23.28 -12.64
N TYR A 92 -8.53 22.24 -13.45
CA TYR A 92 -7.86 21.01 -13.09
C TYR A 92 -6.72 20.76 -14.08
N ILE A 93 -5.51 20.62 -13.55
CA ILE A 93 -4.30 20.33 -14.32
C ILE A 93 -3.86 18.91 -13.97
N TYR A 94 -3.68 18.07 -14.98
CA TYR A 94 -3.14 16.72 -14.87
C TYR A 94 -1.90 16.59 -15.74
N ASP A 95 -0.90 15.89 -15.22
CA ASP A 95 0.43 15.78 -15.79
C ASP A 95 1.14 17.15 -15.90
N PHE A 96 2.16 17.35 -15.08
CA PHE A 96 2.90 18.63 -15.09
C PHE A 96 3.93 18.71 -16.23
N GLY A 97 4.23 17.60 -16.89
CA GLY A 97 5.00 17.56 -18.13
C GLY A 97 4.12 17.97 -19.32
N ASP A 98 3.09 17.17 -19.59
CA ASP A 98 2.19 17.38 -20.74
C ASP A 98 1.18 18.53 -20.53
N ASN A 99 0.95 18.92 -19.28
CA ASN A 99 0.17 20.08 -18.86
C ASN A 99 -1.28 20.07 -19.38
N TRP A 100 -1.98 18.95 -19.19
CA TRP A 100 -3.39 18.80 -19.55
C TRP A 100 -4.26 19.67 -18.66
N ARG A 101 -4.72 20.80 -19.20
CA ARG A 101 -5.61 21.74 -18.50
C ARG A 101 -7.06 21.48 -18.83
N HIS A 102 -7.89 21.54 -17.79
CA HIS A 102 -9.31 21.37 -17.91
C HIS A 102 -10.02 22.51 -17.20
N THR A 103 -11.10 22.96 -17.83
CA THR A 103 -12.09 23.81 -17.19
C THR A 103 -13.23 22.95 -16.65
N ILE A 104 -13.51 23.07 -15.35
CA ILE A 104 -14.63 22.39 -14.68
C ILE A 104 -15.65 23.44 -14.23
N LYS A 105 -16.90 23.24 -14.62
CA LYS A 105 -18.04 24.09 -14.26
C LYS A 105 -19.02 23.33 -13.40
N LEU A 106 -19.38 23.88 -12.24
CA LEU A 106 -20.53 23.41 -11.46
C LEU A 106 -21.81 23.92 -12.11
N GLU A 107 -22.54 23.06 -12.81
CA GLU A 107 -23.74 23.46 -13.53
C GLU A 107 -24.96 23.50 -12.62
N LYS A 108 -25.09 22.54 -11.70
CA LYS A 108 -26.27 22.42 -10.84
C LYS A 108 -25.96 21.82 -9.47
N ILE A 109 -26.60 22.34 -8.43
CA ILE A 109 -26.66 21.77 -7.08
C ILE A 109 -28.07 21.22 -6.86
N ASP A 110 -28.21 19.88 -6.81
CA ASP A 110 -29.49 19.24 -6.56
C ASP A 110 -29.62 18.79 -5.09
N THR A 111 -30.47 19.47 -4.32
CA THR A 111 -30.69 19.17 -2.90
C THR A 111 -31.72 18.07 -2.66
N SER A 112 -32.47 17.63 -3.68
CA SER A 112 -33.58 16.67 -3.55
C SER A 112 -33.14 15.19 -3.55
N ALA A 113 -31.88 14.92 -3.89
CA ALA A 113 -31.35 13.58 -4.04
C ALA A 113 -30.90 12.90 -2.73
N SER A 114 -31.17 11.58 -2.66
CA SER A 114 -30.90 10.63 -1.54
C SER A 114 -29.46 10.61 -1.01
N ALA A 115 -29.24 10.04 0.18
CA ALA A 115 -28.00 10.11 0.96
C ALA A 115 -26.80 9.31 0.42
N VAL A 116 -26.98 8.35 -0.50
CA VAL A 116 -25.90 7.53 -1.05
C VAL A 116 -25.84 7.68 -2.57
N ILE A 117 -25.01 8.60 -3.05
CA ILE A 117 -24.85 8.86 -4.48
C ILE A 117 -23.47 8.41 -4.96
N SER A 118 -23.47 7.43 -5.86
CA SER A 118 -22.29 7.12 -6.66
C SER A 118 -22.06 8.17 -7.75
N PRO A 119 -20.80 8.41 -8.14
CA PRO A 119 -20.53 9.18 -9.33
C PRO A 119 -21.14 8.49 -10.56
N ILE A 120 -21.76 9.27 -11.44
CA ILE A 120 -22.38 8.80 -12.68
C ILE A 120 -22.00 9.78 -13.79
N CYS A 121 -21.53 9.25 -14.91
CA CYS A 121 -21.41 9.97 -16.16
C CYS A 121 -22.80 10.16 -16.76
N LEU A 122 -23.16 11.40 -17.08
CA LEU A 122 -24.43 11.80 -17.66
C LEU A 122 -24.32 11.96 -19.19
N GLY A 123 -23.13 12.27 -19.69
CA GLY A 123 -22.87 12.42 -21.12
C GLY A 123 -21.44 12.89 -21.40
N GLY A 124 -21.07 12.95 -22.67
CA GLY A 124 -19.77 13.40 -23.13
C GLY A 124 -19.59 13.16 -24.62
N GLU A 125 -18.53 13.71 -25.18
CA GLU A 125 -18.15 13.54 -26.58
C GLU A 125 -16.64 13.36 -26.72
N ARG A 126 -16.24 12.55 -27.72
CA ARG A 126 -14.85 12.26 -28.11
C ARG A 126 -14.01 11.53 -27.06
N SER A 127 -13.03 10.74 -27.49
CA SER A 127 -12.04 10.14 -26.58
C SER A 127 -11.04 11.19 -26.13
N CYS A 128 -10.55 11.08 -24.89
CA CYS A 128 -9.42 11.91 -24.46
C CYS A 128 -8.12 11.44 -25.14
N PRO A 129 -7.11 12.32 -25.23
CA PRO A 129 -5.76 11.91 -25.62
C PRO A 129 -5.24 10.78 -24.71
N GLN A 130 -4.50 9.82 -25.28
CA GLN A 130 -3.83 8.79 -24.47
C GLN A 130 -2.69 9.42 -23.66
N GLU A 131 -2.35 8.77 -22.54
CA GLU A 131 -1.24 9.18 -21.67
C GLU A 131 0.05 9.37 -22.47
N ASP A 132 0.88 10.36 -22.11
CA ASP A 132 2.22 10.58 -22.63
C ASP A 132 2.32 10.89 -24.14
N VAL A 133 1.23 11.36 -24.77
CA VAL A 133 1.27 11.78 -26.19
C VAL A 133 2.01 13.11 -26.40
N GLY A 134 2.41 13.82 -25.33
CA GLY A 134 3.15 15.09 -25.42
C GLY A 134 2.24 16.32 -25.38
N GLY A 135 1.21 16.28 -24.55
CA GLY A 135 0.27 17.39 -24.35
C GLY A 135 -0.56 17.71 -25.59
N VAL A 136 -1.20 18.87 -25.59
CA VAL A 136 -2.13 19.33 -26.65
C VAL A 136 -1.46 19.29 -28.03
N TRP A 137 -0.21 19.74 -28.12
CA TRP A 137 0.55 19.77 -29.38
C TRP A 137 0.84 18.37 -29.91
N GLY A 138 1.29 17.45 -29.05
CA GLY A 138 1.55 16.08 -29.44
C GLY A 138 0.28 15.36 -29.89
N TYR A 139 -0.84 15.58 -29.22
CA TYR A 139 -2.13 15.05 -29.65
C TYR A 139 -2.58 15.61 -31.01
N GLN A 140 -2.47 16.92 -31.23
CA GLN A 140 -2.83 17.54 -32.51
C GLN A 140 -1.95 17.04 -33.66
N HIS A 141 -0.64 16.93 -33.43
CA HIS A 141 0.31 16.33 -34.39
C HIS A 141 -0.08 14.89 -34.71
N MET A 142 -0.36 14.08 -33.70
CA MET A 142 -0.83 12.69 -33.89
C MET A 142 -2.11 12.65 -34.74
N MET A 143 -3.09 13.52 -34.47
CA MET A 143 -4.32 13.59 -35.28
C MET A 143 -4.04 13.98 -36.74
N GLU A 144 -3.16 14.94 -36.97
CA GLU A 144 -2.75 15.36 -38.30
C GLU A 144 -2.09 14.21 -39.07
N VAL A 145 -1.10 13.54 -38.46
CA VAL A 145 -0.40 12.38 -39.04
C VAL A 145 -1.37 11.25 -39.37
N LEU A 146 -2.26 10.88 -38.45
CA LEU A 146 -3.22 9.79 -38.66
C LEU A 146 -4.26 10.11 -39.74
N SER A 147 -4.58 11.39 -39.95
CA SER A 147 -5.50 11.83 -41.00
C SER A 147 -4.84 12.00 -42.38
N THR A 148 -3.50 12.12 -42.44
CA THR A 148 -2.75 12.40 -43.67
C THR A 148 -2.37 11.12 -44.42
N PRO A 149 -2.90 10.83 -45.62
CA PRO A 149 -2.60 9.59 -46.34
C PRO A 149 -1.11 9.40 -46.63
N ASN A 150 -0.57 8.22 -46.30
CA ASN A 150 0.83 7.83 -46.51
C ASN A 150 1.87 8.67 -45.75
N ASP A 151 1.49 9.33 -44.64
CA ASP A 151 2.47 9.99 -43.79
C ASP A 151 3.45 8.95 -43.17
N PRO A 152 4.77 9.20 -43.20
CA PRO A 152 5.78 8.25 -42.73
C PRO A 152 5.68 7.94 -41.22
N GLU A 153 5.15 8.85 -40.40
CA GLU A 153 5.03 8.68 -38.95
C GLU A 153 3.76 7.87 -38.54
N GLN A 154 2.85 7.58 -39.49
CA GLN A 154 1.61 6.85 -39.18
C GLN A 154 1.83 5.50 -38.51
N LYS A 155 2.90 4.81 -38.92
CA LYS A 155 3.19 3.47 -38.39
C LYS A 155 3.54 3.56 -36.91
N GLU A 156 4.36 4.54 -36.53
CA GLU A 156 4.82 4.73 -35.15
C GLU A 156 3.64 5.03 -34.23
N PHE A 157 2.75 5.96 -34.61
CA PHE A 157 1.56 6.26 -33.82
C PHE A 157 0.57 5.10 -33.74
N LYS A 158 0.36 4.33 -34.82
CA LYS A 158 -0.52 3.15 -34.80
C LYS A 158 0.00 2.03 -33.91
N GLU A 159 1.32 1.85 -33.85
CA GLU A 159 1.96 0.86 -32.96
C GLU A 159 1.92 1.32 -31.49
N TRP A 160 1.94 2.63 -31.24
CA TRP A 160 1.89 3.20 -29.91
C TRP A 160 0.48 3.26 -29.30
N LEU A 161 -0.54 3.57 -30.11
CA LEU A 161 -1.93 3.67 -29.66
C LEU A 161 -2.47 2.33 -29.15
N ARG A 162 -3.19 2.37 -28.03
CA ARG A 162 -4.00 1.23 -27.58
C ARG A 162 -4.95 0.74 -28.67
N GLU A 163 -5.04 -0.58 -28.79
CA GLU A 163 -5.96 -1.26 -29.70
C GLU A 163 -7.40 -0.78 -29.48
N GLY A 164 -8.09 -0.41 -30.57
CA GLY A 164 -9.47 0.07 -30.52
C GLY A 164 -9.65 1.54 -30.14
N TYR A 165 -8.57 2.32 -30.01
CA TYR A 165 -8.69 3.77 -29.79
C TYR A 165 -9.30 4.48 -31.00
N ASP A 166 -10.38 5.22 -30.76
CA ASP A 166 -11.00 6.12 -31.73
C ASP A 166 -11.22 7.49 -31.09
N PRO A 167 -10.57 8.56 -31.60
CA PRO A 167 -10.68 9.92 -31.05
C PRO A 167 -12.12 10.46 -31.07
N GLU A 168 -13.00 9.99 -31.95
CA GLU A 168 -14.37 10.51 -32.07
C GLU A 168 -15.40 9.72 -31.23
N THR A 169 -15.01 8.56 -30.71
CA THR A 169 -15.94 7.68 -29.99
C THR A 169 -15.93 7.94 -28.48
N PHE A 170 -17.11 7.99 -27.86
CA PHE A 170 -17.28 8.02 -26.41
C PHE A 170 -18.49 7.20 -25.97
N HIS A 171 -18.29 6.31 -24.99
CA HIS A 171 -19.33 5.44 -24.45
C HIS A 171 -19.57 5.71 -22.96
N CYS A 172 -20.64 6.45 -22.67
CA CYS A 172 -21.06 6.81 -21.31
C CYS A 172 -21.30 5.57 -20.42
N ASP A 173 -21.85 4.49 -20.98
CA ASP A 173 -22.13 3.25 -20.24
C ASP A 173 -20.85 2.55 -19.76
N GLU A 174 -19.79 2.53 -20.59
CA GLU A 174 -18.51 1.94 -20.21
C GLU A 174 -17.84 2.72 -19.08
N VAL A 175 -17.92 4.05 -19.12
CA VAL A 175 -17.45 4.91 -18.02
C VAL A 175 -18.23 4.60 -16.76
N ASN A 176 -19.56 4.49 -16.85
CA ASN A 176 -20.41 4.16 -15.72
C ASN A 176 -20.12 2.77 -15.13
N ASP A 177 -19.75 1.79 -15.94
CA ASP A 177 -19.27 0.48 -15.47
C ASP A 177 -17.97 0.61 -14.67
N LYS A 178 -16.99 1.36 -15.20
CA LYS A 178 -15.71 1.61 -14.50
C LYS A 178 -15.93 2.35 -13.17
N LEU A 179 -16.85 3.33 -13.13
CA LEU A 179 -17.23 4.04 -11.90
C LEU A 179 -17.86 3.11 -10.87
N ARG A 180 -18.76 2.21 -11.30
CA ARG A 180 -19.38 1.20 -10.44
C ARG A 180 -18.34 0.27 -9.81
N GLN A 181 -17.39 -0.22 -10.60
CA GLN A 181 -16.32 -1.11 -10.13
C GLN A 181 -15.41 -0.43 -9.09
N ARG A 182 -15.22 0.89 -9.19
CA ARG A 182 -14.35 1.68 -8.30
C ARG A 182 -15.10 2.38 -7.16
N LYS A 183 -16.41 2.15 -7.00
CA LYS A 183 -17.32 2.89 -6.09
C LYS A 183 -16.76 3.13 -4.68
N THR A 184 -16.13 2.12 -4.07
CA THR A 184 -15.61 2.19 -2.69
C THR A 184 -14.45 3.18 -2.51
N LYS A 185 -13.72 3.50 -3.59
CA LYS A 185 -12.62 4.48 -3.59
C LYS A 185 -13.10 5.89 -3.92
N LEU A 186 -14.21 6.02 -4.64
CA LEU A 186 -14.70 7.29 -5.20
C LEU A 186 -15.68 8.04 -4.29
N ILE A 187 -16.23 7.39 -3.26
CA ILE A 187 -17.21 7.97 -2.33
C ILE A 187 -16.61 8.02 -0.91
N PRO A 188 -16.91 9.06 -0.10
CA PRO A 188 -16.59 9.06 1.32
C PRO A 188 -17.07 7.79 2.03
N LYS A 189 -16.22 7.21 2.87
CA LYS A 189 -16.55 5.99 3.65
C LYS A 189 -17.82 6.16 4.50
N SER A 190 -18.09 7.38 4.98
CA SER A 190 -19.29 7.73 5.74
C SER A 190 -20.60 7.54 4.98
N LEU A 191 -20.56 7.59 3.64
CA LEU A 191 -21.72 7.52 2.76
C LEU A 191 -21.87 6.17 2.07
N LEU A 192 -20.88 5.30 2.16
CA LEU A 192 -21.07 3.91 1.76
C LEU A 192 -22.09 3.30 2.73
N PRO A 193 -23.08 2.52 2.23
CA PRO A 193 -23.88 1.71 3.12
C PRO A 193 -22.89 0.95 3.98
N GLN A 194 -22.98 1.11 5.31
CA GLN A 194 -22.32 0.15 6.16
C GLN A 194 -22.89 -1.18 5.69
N ALA A 195 -22.06 -2.01 5.06
CA ALA A 195 -22.34 -3.44 5.04
C ALA A 195 -22.75 -3.73 6.48
N GLU A 196 -23.89 -4.40 6.71
CA GLU A 196 -24.16 -4.90 8.04
C GLU A 196 -22.86 -5.54 8.49
N ASP A 197 -22.17 -4.88 9.43
CA ASP A 197 -21.10 -5.47 10.19
C ASP A 197 -21.83 -6.48 11.07
N LYS A 198 -22.33 -7.57 10.46
CA LYS A 198 -22.16 -8.87 11.05
C LYS A 198 -20.65 -9.02 11.14
N LYS A 199 -20.07 -8.38 12.16
CA LYS A 199 -18.80 -8.78 12.72
C LYS A 199 -18.84 -10.29 12.66
N PRO A 200 -17.88 -10.94 11.98
CA PRO A 200 -17.87 -12.39 11.90
C PRO A 200 -18.11 -12.88 13.33
N LEU A 201 -19.14 -13.73 13.50
CA LEU A 201 -19.60 -14.19 14.80
C LEU A 201 -18.36 -14.57 15.62
N LYS A 202 -17.96 -13.67 16.53
CA LYS A 202 -16.68 -13.82 17.20
C LYS A 202 -16.91 -14.80 18.33
N LEU A 203 -16.45 -16.03 18.14
CA LEU A 203 -16.45 -17.01 19.19
C LEU A 203 -15.66 -16.45 20.39
N THR A 204 -16.36 -16.16 21.49
CA THR A 204 -15.72 -15.70 22.72
C THR A 204 -15.22 -16.89 23.53
N LYS A 205 -14.19 -16.69 24.35
CA LYS A 205 -13.72 -17.73 25.30
C LYS A 205 -14.86 -18.22 26.20
N THR A 206 -15.76 -17.33 26.61
CA THR A 206 -16.93 -17.66 27.44
C THR A 206 -17.93 -18.55 26.70
N SER A 207 -18.28 -18.21 25.45
CA SER A 207 -19.20 -19.03 24.64
C SER A 207 -18.58 -20.39 24.29
N LEU A 208 -17.29 -20.42 23.95
CA LEU A 208 -16.54 -21.66 23.71
C LEU A 208 -16.56 -22.55 24.96
N ASN A 209 -16.20 -22.00 26.13
CA ASN A 209 -16.20 -22.76 27.38
C ASN A 209 -17.58 -23.31 27.74
N LYS A 210 -18.66 -22.54 27.50
CA LYS A 210 -20.03 -23.00 27.71
C LYS A 210 -20.39 -24.16 26.79
N TYR A 211 -19.93 -24.13 25.54
CA TYR A 211 -20.13 -25.19 24.57
C TYR A 211 -19.34 -26.45 24.94
N LEU A 212 -18.03 -26.33 25.20
CA LEU A 212 -17.15 -27.44 25.57
C LEU A 212 -17.63 -28.19 26.82
N LYS A 213 -18.17 -27.48 27.84
CA LYS A 213 -18.72 -28.10 29.06
C LYS A 213 -19.93 -29.02 28.83
N ARG A 214 -20.59 -28.91 27.68
CA ARG A 214 -21.78 -29.70 27.33
C ARG A 214 -21.45 -30.87 26.40
N MET A 215 -20.21 -30.97 25.91
CA MET A 215 -19.78 -32.02 25.01
C MET A 215 -19.37 -33.28 25.78
N SER A 216 -19.60 -34.46 25.20
CA SER A 216 -18.99 -35.69 25.69
C SER A 216 -17.50 -35.73 25.37
N GLN A 217 -16.78 -36.67 25.99
CA GLN A 217 -15.36 -36.89 25.70
C GLN A 217 -15.14 -37.28 24.23
N GLU A 218 -15.99 -38.15 23.67
CA GLU A 218 -15.90 -38.57 22.26
C GLU A 218 -16.10 -37.39 21.31
N GLN A 219 -17.08 -36.53 21.58
CA GLN A 219 -17.33 -35.33 20.78
C GLN A 219 -16.16 -34.36 20.85
N MET A 220 -15.53 -34.21 22.01
CA MET A 220 -14.37 -33.35 22.18
C MET A 220 -13.15 -33.89 21.43
N MET A 221 -12.93 -35.21 21.47
CA MET A 221 -11.86 -35.86 20.70
C MET A 221 -12.06 -35.67 19.20
N GLU A 222 -13.30 -35.78 18.72
CA GLU A 222 -13.59 -35.60 17.29
C GLU A 222 -13.40 -34.14 16.85
N LEU A 223 -13.85 -33.16 17.65
CA LEU A 223 -13.60 -31.75 17.38
C LEU A 223 -12.09 -31.43 17.29
N VAL A 224 -11.27 -31.99 18.18
CA VAL A 224 -9.81 -31.78 18.14
C VAL A 224 -9.20 -32.35 16.86
N LYS A 225 -9.64 -33.53 16.40
CA LYS A 225 -9.18 -34.12 15.14
C LYS A 225 -9.61 -33.28 13.93
N GLU A 226 -10.83 -32.78 13.91
CA GLU A 226 -11.31 -31.87 12.87
C GLU A 226 -10.49 -30.58 12.86
N CYS A 227 -10.21 -30.00 14.04
CA CYS A 227 -9.35 -28.82 14.17
C CYS A 227 -7.93 -29.08 13.64
N TYR A 228 -7.34 -30.24 13.95
CA TYR A 228 -6.04 -30.66 13.42
C TYR A 228 -6.05 -30.74 11.89
N GLY A 229 -7.08 -31.35 11.30
CA GLY A 229 -7.20 -31.47 9.84
C GLY A 229 -7.55 -30.15 9.12
N ALA A 230 -8.13 -29.19 9.82
CA ALA A 230 -8.62 -27.94 9.23
C ALA A 230 -7.55 -26.84 9.10
N SER A 231 -6.46 -26.86 9.87
CA SER A 231 -5.45 -25.80 9.84
C SER A 231 -4.05 -26.31 10.16
N LYS A 232 -3.08 -25.92 9.32
CA LYS A 232 -1.65 -26.18 9.56
C LYS A 232 -1.15 -25.54 10.86
N ASP A 233 -1.68 -24.39 11.24
CA ASP A 233 -1.28 -23.73 12.48
C ASP A 233 -1.80 -24.51 13.71
N MET A 234 -2.98 -25.13 13.59
CA MET A 234 -3.51 -26.01 14.63
C MET A 234 -2.72 -27.32 14.72
N GLU A 235 -2.36 -27.91 13.58
CA GLU A 235 -1.45 -29.06 13.52
C GLU A 235 -0.14 -28.77 14.26
N ARG A 236 0.51 -27.65 13.96
CA ARG A 236 1.76 -27.25 14.64
C ARG A 236 1.54 -26.96 16.13
N PHE A 237 0.45 -26.28 16.49
CA PHE A 237 0.13 -25.97 17.89
C PHE A 237 -0.05 -27.24 18.72
N LEU A 238 -0.80 -28.21 18.19
CA LEU A 238 -1.00 -29.50 18.83
C LEU A 238 0.29 -30.32 18.86
N ALA A 239 1.13 -30.28 17.81
CA ALA A 239 2.43 -30.93 17.80
C ALA A 239 3.31 -30.43 18.96
N VAL A 240 3.40 -29.11 19.18
CA VAL A 240 4.12 -28.53 20.32
C VAL A 240 3.54 -29.03 21.65
N LYS A 241 2.21 -29.04 21.80
CA LYS A 241 1.56 -29.45 23.06
C LYS A 241 1.63 -30.95 23.35
N ILE A 242 1.73 -31.79 22.33
CA ILE A 242 1.68 -33.26 22.46
C ILE A 242 3.09 -33.87 22.40
N LEU A 243 3.92 -33.42 21.46
CA LEU A 243 5.26 -33.97 21.21
C LEU A 243 6.36 -33.19 21.96
N GLY A 244 6.07 -32.00 22.49
CA GLY A 244 6.99 -31.26 23.35
C GLY A 244 8.22 -30.74 22.59
N GLU A 245 9.40 -30.92 23.18
CA GLU A 245 10.67 -30.32 22.73
C GLU A 245 11.04 -30.71 21.30
N GLU A 246 10.83 -31.97 20.89
CA GLU A 246 11.15 -32.44 19.53
C GLU A 246 10.37 -31.65 18.46
N ALA A 247 9.10 -31.33 18.72
CA ALA A 247 8.32 -30.50 17.82
C ALA A 247 8.77 -29.04 17.82
N VAL A 248 9.19 -28.52 18.98
CA VAL A 248 9.73 -27.16 19.08
C VAL A 248 11.03 -27.02 18.26
N GLU A 249 11.95 -27.98 18.38
CA GLU A 249 13.21 -27.99 17.63
C GLU A 249 12.98 -28.15 16.12
N SER A 250 12.10 -29.05 15.71
CA SER A 250 11.72 -29.20 14.30
C SER A 250 11.13 -27.92 13.71
N LEU A 251 10.24 -27.26 14.46
CA LEU A 251 9.68 -25.97 14.06
C LEU A 251 10.75 -24.88 14.04
N PHE A 252 11.70 -24.86 14.98
CA PHE A 252 12.78 -23.90 14.97
C PHE A 252 13.55 -23.93 13.65
N HIS A 253 13.90 -25.13 13.16
CA HIS A 253 14.56 -25.27 11.85
C HIS A 253 13.68 -24.83 10.68
N GLU A 254 12.37 -25.07 10.73
CA GLU A 254 11.43 -24.57 9.71
C GLU A 254 11.41 -23.03 9.70
N TYR A 255 11.29 -22.41 10.87
CA TYR A 255 11.21 -20.95 11.01
C TYR A 255 12.53 -20.25 10.73
N ARG A 256 13.67 -20.87 11.07
CA ARG A 256 15.00 -20.39 10.67
C ARG A 256 15.12 -20.28 9.15
N LYS A 257 14.67 -21.30 8.42
CA LYS A 257 14.62 -21.28 6.93
C LYS A 257 13.67 -20.21 6.39
N LYS A 258 12.54 -19.95 7.08
CA LYS A 258 11.63 -18.86 6.69
C LYS A 258 12.31 -17.50 6.84
N VAL A 259 12.95 -17.25 7.99
CA VAL A 259 13.70 -16.01 8.23
C VAL A 259 14.77 -15.84 7.15
N GLU A 260 15.59 -16.87 6.91
CA GLU A 260 16.62 -16.87 5.86
C GLU A 260 16.03 -16.54 4.48
N HIS A 261 14.92 -17.17 4.09
CA HIS A 261 14.28 -16.95 2.79
C HIS A 261 13.84 -15.50 2.52
N GLU A 262 13.47 -14.78 3.57
CA GLU A 262 13.04 -13.38 3.45
C GLU A 262 14.22 -12.42 3.20
N PHE A 263 15.45 -12.84 3.52
CA PHE A 263 16.69 -12.15 3.13
C PHE A 263 17.22 -12.75 1.81
N PHE A 264 17.50 -14.06 1.80
CA PHE A 264 18.14 -14.82 0.74
C PHE A 264 17.22 -15.96 0.22
N PRO A 265 16.38 -15.70 -0.80
CA PRO A 265 15.56 -16.76 -1.38
C PRO A 265 16.42 -17.77 -2.16
N GLN A 266 15.97 -19.04 -2.24
CA GLN A 266 16.67 -20.09 -3.01
C GLN A 266 16.86 -19.77 -4.51
N ARG A 267 16.04 -18.88 -5.07
CA ARG A 267 16.12 -18.42 -6.46
C ARG A 267 15.84 -16.92 -6.51
N GLY A 268 16.59 -16.21 -7.35
CA GLY A 268 16.47 -14.76 -7.54
C GLY A 268 17.43 -13.97 -6.64
N HIS A 269 17.25 -12.66 -6.62
CA HIS A 269 18.03 -11.74 -5.78
C HIS A 269 17.46 -11.64 -4.36
N GLY A 270 18.26 -11.10 -3.43
CA GLY A 270 17.82 -10.81 -2.08
C GLY A 270 16.53 -9.97 -2.04
N LYS A 271 15.59 -10.34 -1.15
CA LYS A 271 14.26 -9.73 -1.09
C LYS A 271 14.12 -8.64 -0.03
N LEU A 272 14.91 -8.72 1.04
CA LEU A 272 14.88 -7.80 2.19
C LEU A 272 13.48 -7.58 2.81
N LYS A 273 12.74 -8.67 3.05
CA LYS A 273 11.37 -8.61 3.62
C LYS A 273 11.38 -8.62 5.15
N LEU A 274 11.92 -7.56 5.76
CA LEU A 274 12.11 -7.45 7.21
C LEU A 274 10.85 -7.71 8.05
N GLN A 275 9.69 -7.23 7.58
CA GLN A 275 8.42 -7.39 8.30
C GLN A 275 7.97 -8.86 8.35
N GLU A 276 8.12 -9.61 7.25
CA GLU A 276 7.73 -11.02 7.21
C GLU A 276 8.69 -11.88 8.03
N ALA A 277 10.00 -11.57 8.00
CA ALA A 277 10.97 -12.22 8.87
C ALA A 277 10.66 -12.00 10.37
N LYS A 278 10.40 -10.75 10.79
CA LYS A 278 9.99 -10.45 12.19
C LYS A 278 8.67 -11.15 12.57
N LYS A 279 7.73 -11.22 11.63
CA LYS A 279 6.45 -11.92 11.83
C LYS A 279 6.64 -13.42 12.03
N ALA A 280 7.54 -14.05 11.27
CA ALA A 280 7.88 -15.46 11.45
C ALA A 280 8.43 -15.73 12.86
N ILE A 281 9.34 -14.87 13.36
CA ILE A 281 9.86 -14.98 14.73
C ILE A 281 8.75 -14.85 15.78
N SER A 282 7.89 -13.83 15.63
CA SER A 282 6.77 -13.61 16.57
C SER A 282 5.74 -14.75 16.54
N GLU A 283 5.50 -15.35 15.38
CA GLU A 283 4.61 -16.50 15.24
C GLU A 283 5.20 -17.73 15.94
N PHE A 284 6.49 -18.01 15.74
CA PHE A 284 7.20 -19.08 16.43
C PHE A 284 7.12 -18.92 17.95
N GLU A 285 7.43 -17.72 18.47
CA GLU A 285 7.41 -17.42 19.90
C GLU A 285 6.01 -17.66 20.51
N LYS A 286 4.95 -17.22 19.83
CA LYS A 286 3.56 -17.44 20.28
C LYS A 286 3.14 -18.91 20.26
N LEU A 287 3.67 -19.66 19.29
CA LEU A 287 3.32 -21.06 19.08
C LEU A 287 4.02 -21.98 20.08
N THR A 288 5.31 -21.74 20.32
CA THR A 288 6.15 -22.62 21.12
C THR A 288 6.30 -22.16 22.56
N GLY A 289 6.35 -20.84 22.79
CA GLY A 289 6.74 -20.26 24.08
C GLY A 289 8.19 -20.57 24.46
N SER A 290 9.02 -21.03 23.52
CA SER A 290 10.42 -21.37 23.80
C SER A 290 11.28 -20.12 23.84
N GLU A 291 11.78 -19.77 25.02
CA GLU A 291 12.67 -18.61 25.20
C GLU A 291 14.01 -18.83 24.48
N LYS A 292 14.64 -20.00 24.65
CA LYS A 292 15.90 -20.36 23.99
C LYS A 292 15.85 -20.22 22.47
N TYR A 293 14.91 -20.91 21.80
CA TYR A 293 14.84 -20.87 20.34
C TYR A 293 14.31 -19.54 19.80
N SER A 294 13.51 -18.81 20.58
CA SER A 294 13.11 -17.44 20.20
C SER A 294 14.29 -16.48 20.24
N PHE A 295 15.13 -16.57 21.27
CA PHE A 295 16.40 -15.86 21.34
C PHE A 295 17.30 -16.19 20.14
N GLU A 296 17.45 -17.48 19.83
CA GLU A 296 18.30 -17.92 18.72
C GLU A 296 17.80 -17.42 17.36
N LEU A 297 16.48 -17.36 17.13
CA LEU A 297 15.91 -16.77 15.91
C LEU A 297 16.14 -15.26 15.82
N LYS A 298 16.11 -14.54 16.94
CA LYS A 298 16.41 -13.09 16.98
C LYS A 298 17.89 -12.83 16.68
N LEU A 299 18.79 -13.63 17.26
CA LEU A 299 20.21 -13.58 16.95
C LEU A 299 20.45 -13.88 15.46
N PHE A 300 19.85 -14.95 14.94
CA PHE A 300 19.95 -15.33 13.53
C PHE A 300 19.40 -14.25 12.58
N TYR A 301 18.34 -13.54 12.96
CA TYR A 301 17.83 -12.42 12.18
C TYR A 301 18.87 -11.30 12.01
N VAL A 302 19.60 -10.97 13.09
CA VAL A 302 20.67 -9.96 13.03
C VAL A 302 21.83 -10.47 12.16
N GLU A 303 22.23 -11.74 12.30
CA GLU A 303 23.25 -12.37 11.45
C GLU A 303 22.87 -12.28 9.96
N MET A 304 21.61 -12.53 9.62
CA MET A 304 21.11 -12.40 8.24
C MET A 304 21.16 -10.96 7.74
N GLY A 305 20.87 -9.97 8.59
CA GLY A 305 21.00 -8.55 8.22
C GLY A 305 22.44 -8.13 7.97
N VAL A 306 23.37 -8.52 8.84
CA VAL A 306 24.81 -8.25 8.65
C VAL A 306 25.30 -8.90 7.35
N SER A 307 25.01 -10.18 7.16
CA SER A 307 25.35 -10.90 5.92
C SER A 307 24.75 -10.26 4.67
N PHE A 308 23.51 -9.74 4.75
CA PHE A 308 22.88 -9.03 3.65
C PHE A 308 23.63 -7.77 3.27
N THR A 309 24.05 -6.98 4.27
CA THR A 309 24.84 -5.76 4.06
C THR A 309 26.21 -6.09 3.46
N LEU A 310 26.89 -7.13 3.96
CA LEU A 310 28.17 -7.58 3.40
C LEU A 310 28.04 -8.08 1.95
N THR A 311 26.89 -8.62 1.59
CA THR A 311 26.62 -9.14 0.23
C THR A 311 26.26 -8.04 -0.76
N TYR A 312 25.44 -7.06 -0.34
CA TYR A 312 24.80 -6.09 -1.24
C TYR A 312 25.26 -4.64 -1.03
N GLY A 313 26.10 -4.37 -0.04
CA GLY A 313 26.52 -3.03 0.36
C GLY A 313 25.54 -2.36 1.31
N ASP A 314 25.77 -1.07 1.56
CA ASP A 314 24.94 -0.27 2.46
C ASP A 314 23.48 -0.18 1.97
N ILE A 315 22.53 -0.27 2.90
CA ILE A 315 21.09 -0.36 2.60
C ILE A 315 20.38 0.98 2.84
N ASP A 316 19.77 1.19 4.02
CA ASP A 316 19.16 2.44 4.45
C ASP A 316 19.06 2.49 5.98
N GLU A 317 18.80 3.68 6.53
CA GLU A 317 18.68 3.90 7.98
C GLU A 317 17.64 2.96 8.63
N ARG A 318 16.47 2.77 8.01
CA ARG A 318 15.38 1.93 8.56
C ARG A 318 15.78 0.46 8.70
N PHE A 319 16.60 -0.02 7.77
CA PHE A 319 17.16 -1.36 7.83
C PHE A 319 18.10 -1.50 9.03
N TYR A 320 19.00 -0.55 9.26
CA TYR A 320 19.93 -0.59 10.39
C TYR A 320 19.21 -0.42 11.73
N GLU A 321 18.27 0.53 11.85
CA GLU A 321 17.39 0.66 13.03
C GLU A 321 16.70 -0.66 13.37
N SER A 322 16.30 -1.42 12.34
CA SER A 322 15.67 -2.73 12.51
C SER A 322 16.62 -3.81 13.04
N MET A 323 17.89 -3.80 12.61
CA MET A 323 18.92 -4.72 13.12
C MET A 323 19.35 -4.34 14.54
N GLU A 324 19.62 -3.06 14.77
CA GLU A 324 19.98 -2.51 16.08
C GLU A 324 18.89 -2.81 17.12
N SER A 325 17.62 -2.58 16.79
CA SER A 325 16.50 -2.90 17.67
C SER A 325 16.42 -4.39 18.01
N MET A 326 16.74 -5.28 17.07
CA MET A 326 16.72 -6.73 17.33
C MET A 326 17.94 -7.15 18.16
N TYR A 327 19.12 -6.60 17.87
CA TYR A 327 20.33 -6.85 18.65
C TYR A 327 20.20 -6.34 20.08
N ALA A 328 19.57 -5.18 20.29
CA ALA A 328 19.25 -4.68 21.63
C ALA A 328 18.35 -5.65 22.42
N ASP A 329 17.43 -6.36 21.76
CA ASP A 329 16.60 -7.40 22.39
C ASP A 329 17.42 -8.65 22.76
N VAL A 330 18.36 -9.04 21.90
CA VAL A 330 19.34 -10.10 22.18
C VAL A 330 20.18 -9.75 23.41
N ILE A 331 20.85 -8.59 23.42
CA ILE A 331 21.69 -8.15 24.55
C ILE A 331 20.90 -8.03 25.85
N ARG A 332 19.68 -7.47 25.77
CA ARG A 332 18.79 -7.39 26.92
C ARG A 332 18.45 -8.78 27.47
N THR A 333 18.19 -9.76 26.61
CA THR A 333 17.89 -11.14 27.03
C THR A 333 19.10 -11.77 27.72
N VAL A 334 20.31 -11.62 27.15
CA VAL A 334 21.57 -12.07 27.76
C VAL A 334 21.79 -11.46 29.15
N ASN A 335 21.51 -10.17 29.31
CA ASN A 335 21.70 -9.47 30.58
C ASN A 335 20.63 -9.81 31.64
N PHE A 336 19.47 -10.28 31.23
CA PHE A 336 18.42 -10.76 32.13
C PHE A 336 18.62 -12.20 32.59
N ASP A 337 19.45 -12.98 31.89
CA ASP A 337 19.87 -14.27 32.36
C ASP A 337 20.63 -14.13 33.69
N ASP A 338 20.34 -15.00 34.66
CA ASP A 338 20.96 -14.96 35.98
C ASP A 338 22.22 -15.85 36.07
N THR A 339 22.42 -16.76 35.10
CA THR A 339 23.39 -17.87 35.20
C THR A 339 24.57 -17.79 34.24
N ALA A 340 24.71 -16.75 33.42
CA ALA A 340 25.73 -16.59 32.37
C ALA A 340 25.70 -17.68 31.28
N GLU A 341 24.90 -18.74 31.44
CA GLU A 341 24.82 -19.89 30.54
C GLU A 341 24.42 -19.46 29.12
N LEU A 342 23.51 -18.49 29.02
CA LEU A 342 23.08 -17.95 27.73
C LEU A 342 24.19 -17.13 27.06
N PHE A 343 24.99 -16.42 27.84
CA PHE A 343 26.15 -15.69 27.30
C PHE A 343 27.21 -16.68 26.84
N ASP A 344 27.61 -17.63 27.68
CA ASP A 344 28.65 -18.62 27.39
C ASP A 344 28.29 -19.47 26.14
N GLU A 345 27.01 -19.81 25.95
CA GLU A 345 26.57 -20.59 24.78
C GLU A 345 26.65 -19.80 23.46
N TYR A 346 26.44 -18.47 23.50
CA TYR A 346 26.29 -17.65 22.29
C TYR A 346 27.31 -16.52 22.13
N GLU A 347 28.29 -16.39 23.03
CA GLU A 347 29.31 -15.33 23.06
C GLU A 347 29.99 -15.17 21.70
N GLU A 348 30.50 -16.28 21.13
CA GLU A 348 31.22 -16.25 19.86
C GLU A 348 30.38 -15.66 18.73
N ARG A 349 29.09 -15.98 18.68
CA ARG A 349 28.17 -15.49 17.65
C ARG A 349 27.81 -14.03 17.86
N ILE A 350 27.56 -13.63 19.11
CA ILE A 350 27.25 -12.25 19.48
C ILE A 350 28.44 -11.33 19.17
N SER A 351 29.66 -11.78 19.47
CA SER A 351 30.91 -11.08 19.17
C SER A 351 31.19 -11.01 17.67
N ALA A 352 30.96 -12.12 16.93
CA ALA A 352 31.13 -12.18 15.49
C ALA A 352 30.25 -11.15 14.76
N ILE A 353 28.98 -10.98 15.17
CA ILE A 353 28.10 -9.94 14.62
C ILE A 353 28.76 -8.56 14.70
N VAL A 354 29.34 -8.19 15.85
CA VAL A 354 29.98 -6.89 16.04
C VAL A 354 31.22 -6.76 15.15
N SER A 355 32.09 -7.78 15.17
CA SER A 355 33.30 -7.82 14.35
C SER A 355 32.99 -7.68 12.86
N ASP A 356 31.97 -8.38 12.37
CA ASP A 356 31.58 -8.42 10.97
C ASP A 356 30.98 -7.10 10.47
N THR A 357 30.55 -6.22 11.38
CA THR A 357 30.05 -4.89 11.02
C THR A 357 31.14 -3.84 10.85
N ASN A 358 32.41 -4.17 11.11
CA ASN A 358 33.50 -3.22 10.99
C ASN A 358 33.59 -2.65 9.57
N GLY A 359 33.52 -1.32 9.45
CA GLY A 359 33.54 -0.62 8.17
C GLY A 359 32.18 -0.46 7.49
N ILE A 360 31.09 -0.97 8.08
CA ILE A 360 29.71 -0.68 7.63
C ILE A 360 29.32 0.74 8.07
N GLY A 361 28.66 1.49 7.17
CA GLY A 361 28.27 2.87 7.39
C GLY A 361 27.17 3.09 8.44
N TRP A 362 26.60 4.31 8.45
CA TRP A 362 25.44 4.69 9.28
C TRP A 362 25.64 4.65 10.80
N GLY A 363 26.89 4.55 11.28
CA GLY A 363 27.17 4.36 12.70
C GLY A 363 26.73 2.99 13.22
N PHE A 364 26.35 2.06 12.33
CA PHE A 364 25.80 0.76 12.67
C PHE A 364 26.78 -0.07 13.51
N HIS A 365 28.06 -0.07 13.12
CA HIS A 365 29.13 -0.72 13.88
C HIS A 365 29.30 -0.13 15.28
N ASP A 366 29.29 1.21 15.38
CA ASP A 366 29.47 1.91 16.65
C ASP A 366 28.31 1.59 17.61
N THR A 367 27.08 1.57 17.08
CA THR A 367 25.87 1.22 17.85
C THR A 367 25.93 -0.21 18.37
N LEU A 368 26.27 -1.19 17.52
CA LEU A 368 26.39 -2.59 17.93
C LEU A 368 27.53 -2.83 18.92
N SER A 369 28.69 -2.21 18.69
CA SER A 369 29.83 -2.26 19.60
C SER A 369 29.50 -1.68 20.97
N TYR A 370 28.83 -0.51 21.00
CA TYR A 370 28.37 0.09 22.24
C TYR A 370 27.43 -0.83 23.02
N MET A 371 26.49 -1.50 22.34
CA MET A 371 25.59 -2.46 23.00
C MET A 371 26.30 -3.71 23.51
N TYR A 372 27.28 -4.22 22.77
CA TYR A 372 28.11 -5.35 23.18
C TYR A 372 28.89 -5.05 24.47
N ASP A 373 29.45 -3.83 24.58
CA ASP A 373 30.15 -3.38 25.79
C ASP A 373 29.21 -3.21 27.02
N GLN A 374 27.89 -3.28 26.83
CA GLN A 374 26.92 -3.28 27.94
C GLN A 374 26.55 -4.69 28.41
N ILE A 375 27.13 -5.76 27.86
CA ILE A 375 26.89 -7.12 28.34
C ILE A 375 27.50 -7.27 29.74
N ARG A 376 26.69 -7.74 30.70
CA ARG A 376 27.07 -7.89 32.11
C ARG A 376 28.19 -8.91 32.35
N TRP A 377 28.36 -9.84 31.43
CA TRP A 377 29.20 -11.03 31.55
C TRP A 377 30.58 -10.89 30.90
N ILE A 378 30.84 -9.79 30.20
CA ILE A 378 32.13 -9.39 29.61
C ILE A 378 32.88 -8.51 30.61
#